data_AF-A0A2E1XLM2-F1
#
_entry.id   AF-A0A2E1XLM2-F1
#
_cell.length_a   1.000
_cell.length_b   1.000
_cell.length_c   1.000
_cell.angle_alpha   90.00
_cell.angle_beta   90.00
_cell.angle_gamma   90.00
#
_symmetry.space_group_name_H-M   'P 1'
#
loop_
_entity.id
_entity.type
_entity.pdbx_description
1 polymer ?
#
loop_
_entity_poly.entity_id
_entity_poly.type
_entity_poly.pdbx_seq_one_letter_code
_entity_poly.pdbx_strand_id
1 'polypeptide(L)' 'MNWLLYPVRDFLTWMFENTLEPLGNTPNALFFFIFLGGGIYWMFVQSKLNKKAESDPDQIK' A
#
# COMPACT_ATOMS: atom_id res chain seq x y z
N MET A 1 -23.54 -33.78 -7.83
CA MET A 1 -22.58 -33.51 -8.93
C MET A 1 -21.90 -32.18 -8.62
N ASN A 2 -20.89 -32.19 -7.75
CA ASN A 2 -20.23 -30.99 -7.22
C ASN A 2 -18.89 -30.71 -7.94
N TRP A 3 -18.79 -31.12 -9.20
CA TRP A 3 -17.54 -31.13 -9.97
C TRP A 3 -16.92 -29.74 -10.15
N LEU A 4 -17.72 -28.66 -10.07
CA LEU A 4 -17.24 -27.28 -10.09
C LEU A 4 -16.74 -26.81 -8.70
N LEU A 5 -17.31 -27.34 -7.62
CA LEU A 5 -16.94 -26.93 -6.27
C LEU A 5 -15.59 -27.50 -5.84
N TYR A 6 -15.18 -28.67 -6.36
CA TYR A 6 -13.88 -29.26 -6.04
C TYR A 6 -12.69 -28.42 -6.57
N PRO A 7 -12.64 -28.04 -7.86
CA PRO A 7 -11.56 -27.17 -8.36
C PRO A 7 -11.50 -25.82 -7.67
N VAL A 8 -12.65 -25.23 -7.35
CA VAL A 8 -12.71 -23.95 -6.62
C VAL A 8 -12.17 -24.12 -5.20
N ARG A 9 -12.58 -25.19 -4.50
CA ARG A 9 -12.03 -25.52 -3.18
C ARG A 9 -10.52 -25.72 -3.25
N ASP A 10 -10.05 -26.54 -4.18
CA ASP A 10 -8.63 -26.90 -4.27
C ASP A 10 -7.79 -25.65 -4.60
N PHE A 11 -8.29 -24.78 -5.47
CA PHE A 11 -7.65 -23.49 -5.76
C PHE A 11 -7.60 -22.59 -4.53
N LEU A 12 -8.70 -22.44 -3.80
CA LEU A 12 -8.75 -21.61 -2.58
C LEU A 12 -7.84 -22.18 -1.49
N THR A 13 -7.86 -23.50 -1.27
CA THR A 13 -6.97 -24.17 -0.31
C THR A 13 -5.51 -23.95 -0.70
N TRP A 14 -5.15 -24.19 -1.97
CA TRP A 14 -3.79 -23.95 -2.45
C TRP A 14 -3.37 -22.49 -2.27
N MET A 15 -4.24 -21.53 -2.62
CA MET A 15 -3.96 -20.10 -2.47
C MET A 15 -3.69 -19.75 -1.01
N PHE A 16 -4.53 -20.20 -0.08
CA PHE A 16 -4.34 -19.90 1.34
C PHE A 16 -3.04 -20.53 1.87
N GLU A 17 -2.85 -21.83 1.68
CA GLU A 17 -1.70 -22.57 2.24
C GLU A 17 -0.36 -22.15 1.64
N ASN A 18 -0.32 -21.76 0.36
CA ASN A 18 0.93 -21.50 -0.36
C ASN A 18 1.21 -20.01 -0.58
N THR A 19 0.24 -19.13 -0.33
CA THR A 19 0.43 -17.69 -0.51
C THR A 19 0.06 -16.89 0.75
N LEU A 20 -1.20 -16.92 1.18
CA LEU A 20 -1.68 -16.01 2.23
C LEU A 20 -1.16 -16.37 3.62
N GLU A 21 -1.16 -17.65 4.00
CA GLU A 21 -0.63 -18.08 5.30
C GLU A 21 0.89 -17.89 5.41
N PRO A 22 1.71 -18.30 4.42
CA PRO A 22 3.16 -18.10 4.48
C PRO A 22 3.58 -16.63 4.53
N LEU A 23 2.78 -15.73 3.93
CA LEU A 23 3.04 -14.29 3.97
C LEU A 23 2.93 -13.73 5.39
N GLY A 24 2.14 -14.35 6.26
CA GLY A 24 1.96 -13.93 7.65
C GLY A 24 1.67 -12.44 7.76
N ASN A 25 2.46 -11.73 8.57
CA ASN A 25 2.32 -10.28 8.77
C ASN A 25 3.11 -9.42 7.77
N THR A 26 3.80 -10.03 6.79
CA THR A 26 4.63 -9.33 5.81
C THR A 26 3.86 -8.28 5.01
N PRO A 27 2.64 -8.55 4.51
CA PRO A 27 1.86 -7.55 3.77
C PRO A 27 1.53 -6.31 4.62
N ASN A 28 1.21 -6.50 5.90
CA ASN A 28 0.93 -5.39 6.82
C ASN A 28 2.19 -4.58 7.12
N ALA A 29 3.32 -5.23 7.32
CA ALA A 29 4.60 -4.55 7.52
C ALA A 29 4.98 -3.74 6.27
N LEU A 30 4.84 -4.32 5.07
CA LEU A 30 5.08 -3.63 3.80
C LEU A 30 4.16 -2.41 3.67
N PHE A 31 2.86 -2.58 3.91
CA PHE A 31 1.89 -1.49 3.89
C PHE A 31 2.28 -0.37 4.86
N PHE A 32 2.65 -0.72 6.09
CA PHE A 32 3.09 0.25 7.10
C PHE A 32 4.31 1.05 6.65
N PHE A 33 5.33 0.40 6.10
CA PHE A 33 6.53 1.08 5.63
C PHE A 33 6.28 1.94 4.39
N ILE A 34 5.44 1.49 3.46
CA ILE A 34 5.04 2.29 2.29
C ILE A 34 4.27 3.52 2.75
N PHE A 35 3.31 3.35 3.67
CA PHE A 35 2.51 4.45 4.20
C PHE A 35 3.38 5.48 4.94
N LEU A 36 4.26 5.01 5.83
CA LEU A 36 5.16 5.86 6.59
C LEU A 36 6.16 6.58 5.68
N GLY A 37 6.81 5.83 4.78
CA GLY A 37 7.77 6.39 3.83
C GLY A 37 7.14 7.39 2.88
N GLY A 38 5.95 7.09 2.36
CA GLY A 38 5.15 7.99 1.54
C GLY A 38 4.76 9.27 2.29
N GLY A 39 4.36 9.15 3.56
CA GLY A 39 4.05 10.29 4.42
C GLY A 39 5.26 11.19 4.66
N ILE A 40 6.42 10.62 4.98
CA ILE A 40 7.68 11.37 5.15
C ILE A 40 8.07 12.08 3.85
N TYR A 41 8.02 11.37 2.71
CA TYR A 41 8.31 11.94 1.40
C TYR A 41 7.36 13.09 1.05
N TRP A 42 6.06 12.90 1.31
CA TRP A 42 5.06 13.93 1.07
C TRP A 42 5.31 15.18 1.91
N MET A 43 5.61 15.03 3.21
CA MET A 43 5.96 16.17 4.07
C MET A 43 7.21 16.92 3.57
N PHE A 44 8.23 16.19 3.08
CA PHE A 44 9.43 16.81 2.51
C PHE A 44 9.09 17.62 1.25
N VAL A 45 8.31 17.05 0.33
CA VAL A 45 7.87 17.75 -0.89
C VAL A 45 7.00 18.96 -0.52
N GLN A 46 6.06 18.80 0.41
CA GLN A 46 5.19 19.86 0.88
C GLN A 46 5.98 21.02 1.49
N SER A 47 6.99 20.72 2.32
CA SER A 47 7.87 21.76 2.89
C SER A 47 8.59 22.56 1.79
N LYS A 48 9.05 21.90 0.73
CA LYS A 48 9.70 22.56 -0.41
C LYS A 48 8.72 23.44 -1.19
N LEU A 49 7.50 22.96 -1.41
CA LEU A 49 6.46 23.69 -2.13
C LEU A 49 5.98 24.91 -1.33
N ASN A 50 5.78 24.77 -0.02
CA ASN A 50 5.41 25.88 0.86
C ASN A 50 6.45 27.00 0.82
N LYS A 51 7.74 26.67 0.93
CA LYS A 51 8.82 27.67 0.82
C LYS A 51 8.82 28.39 -0.53
N LYS A 52 8.51 27.67 -1.61
CA LYS A 52 8.42 28.28 -2.95
C LYS A 52 7.24 29.25 -3.02
N ALA A 53 6.08 28.85 -2.50
CA ALA A 53 4.88 29.68 -2.46
C ALA A 53 5.07 30.96 -1.62
N GLU A 54 5.79 30.88 -0.51
CA GLU A 54 6.11 32.06 0.33
C GLU A 54 6.96 33.10 -0.42
N SER A 55 7.82 32.65 -1.34
CA SER A 55 8.67 33.53 -2.16
C SER A 55 8.02 34.01 -3.45
N ASP A 56 6.82 33.52 -3.78
CA ASP A 56 6.13 33.81 -5.03
C ASP A 56 5.22 35.04 -4.86
N PRO A 57 5.53 36.18 -5.53
CA PRO A 57 4.75 37.41 -5.40
C PRO A 57 3.32 37.29 -5.96
N ASP A 58 3.06 36.32 -6.84
CA ASP A 58 1.75 36.09 -7.46
C ASP A 58 0.92 35.02 -6.71
N GLN A 59 1.40 34.51 -5.58
CA GLN A 59 0.71 33.49 -4.78
C GLN A 59 -0.61 34.04 -4.20
N ILE A 60 -1.70 33.34 -4.49
CA ILE A 60 -3.02 33.65 -3.95
C ILE A 60 -3.02 33.36 -2.44
N LYS A 61 -3.42 34.35 -1.64
CA LYS A 61 -3.49 34.27 -0.17
C LYS A 61 -4.84 33.79 0.33
#